data_AF-A0A929K727-F1
#
_entry.id   AF-A0A929K727-F1
#
_cell.length_a   1.000
_cell.length_b   1.000
_cell.length_c   1.000
_cell.angle_alpha   90.00
_cell.angle_beta   90.00
_cell.angle_gamma   90.00
#
_symmetry.space_group_name_H-M   'P 1'
#
loop_
_entity.id
_entity.type
_entity.pdbx_description
1 polymer ?
#
loop_
_entity_poly.entity_id
_entity_poly.type
_entity_poly.pdbx_seq_one_letter_code
_entity_poly.pdbx_strand_id
1 'polypeptide(L)'
;MATKTIHVNEDIYKRLFKVAEQLQTELRHSVSVDEAIKILMDDFKMKNKISDLAGTWDISEGEVETIKKSLKDGWRRWKTSV
;
A
#
# COMPACT_ATOMS: atom_id res chain seq x y z
N MET A 1 23.55 0.52 -20.95
CA MET A 1 22.43 1.08 -20.15
C MET A 1 22.72 2.55 -19.92
N ALA A 2 21.75 3.44 -20.10
CA ALA A 2 21.97 4.87 -19.87
C ALA A 2 22.02 5.14 -18.35
N THR A 3 23.23 5.24 -17.80
CA THR A 3 23.45 5.65 -16.41
C THR A 3 23.24 7.15 -16.31
N LYS A 4 22.09 7.57 -15.78
CA LYS A 4 21.86 8.95 -15.38
C LYS A 4 22.40 9.14 -13.97
N THR A 5 23.29 10.10 -13.80
CA THR A 5 23.82 10.47 -12.48
C THR A 5 22.73 11.20 -11.71
N ILE A 6 22.28 10.63 -10.60
CA ILE A 6 21.32 11.26 -9.70
C ILE A 6 22.14 11.97 -8.62
N HIS A 7 22.00 13.29 -8.54
CA HIS A 7 22.60 14.05 -7.45
C HIS A 7 21.72 13.91 -6.20
N VAL A 8 22.23 13.26 -5.17
CA VAL A 8 21.53 13.09 -3.90
C VAL A 8 22.04 14.14 -2.93
N ASN A 9 21.17 15.08 -2.55
CA ASN A 9 21.50 16.07 -1.53
C ASN A 9 21.64 15.38 -0.16
N GLU A 10 22.43 15.97 0.75
CA GLU A 10 22.79 15.39 2.04
C GLU A 10 21.55 15.14 2.92
N ASP A 11 20.55 16.02 2.88
CA ASP A 11 19.26 15.83 3.56
C ASP A 11 18.48 14.62 3.05
N ILE A 12 18.52 14.37 1.74
CA ILE A 12 17.85 13.22 1.12
C ILE A 12 18.59 11.94 1.48
N TYR A 13 19.92 11.98 1.52
CA TYR A 13 20.73 10.85 1.98
C TYR A 13 20.44 10.49 3.44
N LYS A 14 20.35 11.48 4.33
CA LYS A 14 19.97 11.25 5.74
C LYS A 14 18.57 10.63 5.88
N ARG A 15 17.61 11.05 5.06
CA ARG A 15 16.28 10.44 5.03
C ARG A 15 16.32 8.99 4.54
N LEU A 16 17.07 8.71 3.47
CA LEU A 16 17.28 7.35 2.97
C LEU A 16 17.91 6.44 4.04
N PHE A 17 18.91 6.95 4.74
CA PHE A 17 19.57 6.23 5.83
C PHE A 17 18.60 5.90 6.97
N LYS A 18 17.78 6.86 7.38
CA LYS A 18 16.78 6.65 8.43
C LYS A 18 15.74 5.59 8.03
N VAL A 19 15.33 5.57 6.76
CA VAL A 19 14.42 4.53 6.24
C VAL A 19 15.11 3.18 6.23
N ALA A 20 16.38 3.11 5.81
CA ALA A 20 17.14 1.86 5.81
C ALA A 20 17.33 1.29 7.23
N GLU A 21 17.54 2.14 8.23
CA GLU A 21 17.62 1.75 9.65
C GLU A 21 16.29 1.15 10.16
N GLN A 22 15.17 1.76 9.81
CA GLN A 22 13.83 1.24 10.13
C GLN A 22 13.59 -0.11 9.44
N LEU A 23 13.93 -0.22 8.15
CA LEU A 23 13.81 -1.45 7.37
C LEU A 23 14.70 -2.57 7.92
N GLN A 24 15.93 -2.26 8.34
CA GLN A 24 16.83 -3.23 8.96
C GLN A 24 16.27 -3.77 10.28
N THR A 25 15.60 -2.92 11.04
CA THR A 25 14.95 -3.30 12.31
C THR A 25 13.76 -4.23 12.06
N GLU A 26 12.94 -3.95 11.05
CA GLU A 26 11.76 -4.75 10.71
C GLU A 26 12.11 -6.06 9.99
N LEU A 27 13.04 -6.03 9.03
CA LEU A 27 13.38 -7.17 8.17
C LEU A 27 14.49 -8.06 8.74
N ARG A 28 15.19 -7.61 9.80
CA ARG A 28 16.26 -8.36 10.50
C ARG A 28 17.41 -8.84 9.60
N HIS A 29 17.61 -8.23 8.44
CA HIS A 29 18.77 -8.45 7.58
C HIS A 29 19.42 -7.13 7.18
N SER A 30 20.68 -7.18 6.75
CA SER A 30 21.35 -6.01 6.18
C SER A 30 20.62 -5.60 4.91
N VAL A 31 20.16 -4.35 4.84
CA VAL A 31 19.42 -3.80 3.70
C VAL A 31 20.39 -2.98 2.85
N SER A 32 20.49 -3.28 1.56
CA SER A 32 21.31 -2.48 0.64
C SER A 32 20.58 -1.17 0.27
N VAL A 33 21.33 -0.15 -0.17
CA VAL A 33 20.72 1.13 -0.60
C VAL A 33 19.78 0.91 -1.79
N ASP A 34 20.14 0.04 -2.73
CA ASP A 34 19.27 -0.34 -3.86
C ASP A 34 17.97 -1.02 -3.40
N GLU A 35 18.05 -1.85 -2.37
CA GLU A 35 16.89 -2.51 -1.78
C GLU A 35 15.99 -1.53 -1.03
N ALA A 36 16.56 -0.61 -0.27
CA ALA A 36 15.82 0.47 0.37
C ALA A 36 15.12 1.38 -0.66
N ILE A 37 15.80 1.71 -1.76
CA ILE A 37 15.21 2.48 -2.87
C ILE A 37 14.07 1.70 -3.52
N LYS A 38 14.25 0.40 -3.76
CA LYS A 38 13.21 -0.45 -4.36
C LYS A 38 11.95 -0.52 -3.49
N ILE A 39 12.12 -0.71 -2.18
CA ILE A 39 11.00 -0.73 -1.22
C ILE A 39 10.32 0.64 -1.17
N LEU A 40 11.08 1.74 -1.10
CA LEU A 40 10.51 3.09 -1.14
C LEU A 40 9.75 3.38 -2.44
N MET A 41 10.23 2.87 -3.58
CA MET A 41 9.54 3.01 -4.87
C MET A 41 8.27 2.17 -4.94
N ASP A 42 8.27 0.98 -4.35
CA ASP A 42 7.09 0.11 -4.27
C ASP A 42 6.04 0.70 -3.31
N ASP A 43 6.46 1.22 -2.14
CA ASP A 43 5.59 1.95 -1.22
C ASP A 43 5.02 3.22 -1.85
N PHE A 44 5.82 3.96 -2.62
CA PHE A 44 5.33 5.14 -3.36
C PHE A 44 4.28 4.75 -4.41
N LYS A 45 4.42 3.60 -5.08
CA LYS A 45 3.37 3.07 -5.97
C LYS A 45 2.13 2.60 -5.22
N MET A 46 2.30 2.12 -3.98
CA MET A 46 1.22 1.64 -3.12
C MET A 46 0.45 2.77 -2.40
N LYS A 47 0.90 4.04 -2.48
CA LYS A 47 0.22 5.21 -1.88
C LYS A 47 -1.20 5.48 -2.40
N ASN A 48 -1.68 4.75 -3.40
CA ASN A 48 -3.06 4.79 -3.88
C ASN A 48 -3.76 3.44 -3.77
N LYS A 49 -3.43 2.64 -2.74
CA LYS A 49 -4.15 1.39 -2.48
C LYS A 49 -5.60 1.73 -2.14
N ILE A 50 -6.54 0.99 -2.73
CA ILE A 50 -7.98 1.09 -2.44
C ILE A 50 -8.26 0.93 -0.93
N SER A 51 -7.39 0.21 -0.22
CA SER A 51 -7.41 0.06 1.24
C SER A 51 -7.25 1.38 2.00
N ASP A 52 -6.61 2.40 1.43
CA ASP A 52 -6.47 3.73 2.04
C ASP A 52 -7.78 4.54 1.95
N LEU A 53 -8.70 4.14 1.07
CA LEU A 53 -10.07 4.66 1.02
C LEU A 53 -10.98 3.98 2.05
N ALA A 54 -10.52 2.94 2.74
CA ALA A 54 -11.30 2.27 3.77
C ALA A 54 -11.53 3.23 4.95
N GLY A 55 -12.79 3.65 5.15
CA GLY A 55 -13.17 4.60 6.19
C GLY A 55 -13.44 6.03 5.68
N THR A 56 -13.25 6.31 4.39
CA THR A 56 -13.70 7.57 3.76
C THR A 56 -15.18 7.58 3.40
N TRP A 57 -15.86 6.44 3.53
CA TRP A 57 -17.27 6.30 3.23
C TRP A 57 -18.08 6.57 4.49
N ASP A 58 -18.69 7.75 4.56
CA ASP A 58 -19.76 8.05 5.52
C ASP A 58 -21.01 7.32 5.03
N ILE A 59 -21.29 6.16 5.61
CA ILE A 59 -22.45 5.34 5.29
C ILE A 59 -23.30 5.21 6.56
N SER A 60 -24.59 5.50 6.43
CA SER A 60 -25.55 5.31 7.51
C SER A 60 -25.82 3.83 7.78
N GLU A 61 -26.20 3.47 9.01
CA GLU A 61 -26.50 2.08 9.38
C GLU A 61 -27.60 1.45 8.49
N GLY A 62 -28.57 2.24 8.04
CA GLY A 62 -29.64 1.78 7.13
C GLY A 62 -29.14 1.45 5.72
N GLU A 63 -28.14 2.17 5.23
CA GLU A 63 -27.50 1.89 3.94
C GLU A 63 -26.62 0.63 4.02
N VAL A 64 -25.91 0.42 5.14
CA VAL A 64 -25.17 -0.83 5.39
C VAL A 64 -26.08 -2.05 5.29
N GLU A 65 -27.26 -1.99 5.92
CA GLU A 65 -28.20 -3.13 5.92
C GLU A 65 -28.76 -3.40 4.51
N THR A 66 -29.02 -2.35 3.74
CA THR A 66 -29.48 -2.45 2.35
C THR A 66 -28.42 -3.06 1.44
N ILE A 67 -27.15 -2.65 1.61
CA ILE A 67 -26.00 -3.22 0.89
C ILE A 67 -25.80 -4.69 1.25
N LYS A 68 -25.85 -5.03 2.55
CA LYS A 68 -25.75 -6.43 3.02
C LYS A 68 -26.85 -7.30 2.45
N LYS A 69 -28.09 -6.83 2.44
CA LYS A 69 -29.24 -7.55 1.88
C LYS A 69 -29.06 -7.80 0.38
N SER A 70 -28.65 -6.77 -0.36
CA SER A 70 -28.40 -6.85 -1.81
C SER A 70 -27.26 -7.82 -2.15
N LEU A 71 -26.17 -7.79 -1.38
CA LEU A 71 -25.07 -8.75 -1.49
C LEU A 71 -25.52 -10.18 -1.21
N LYS A 72 -26.31 -10.39 -0.14
CA LYS A 72 -26.84 -11.72 0.22
C LYS A 72 -27.76 -12.28 -0.85
N ASP A 73 -28.61 -11.45 -1.44
CA ASP A 73 -29.51 -11.86 -2.51
C ASP A 73 -28.74 -12.13 -3.83
N GLY A 74 -27.75 -11.30 -4.16
CA GLY A 74 -26.82 -11.57 -5.27
C GLY A 74 -26.06 -12.89 -5.09
N TRP A 75 -25.55 -13.15 -3.89
CA TRP A 75 -24.81 -14.37 -3.58
C TRP A 75 -25.69 -15.63 -3.64
N ARG A 76 -26.95 -15.52 -3.22
CA ARG A 76 -27.95 -16.59 -3.35
C ARG A 76 -28.21 -16.92 -4.82
N ARG A 77 -28.38 -15.90 -5.67
CA ARG A 77 -28.58 -16.09 -7.12
C ARG A 77 -27.39 -16.76 -7.78
N TRP A 78 -26.17 -16.43 -7.35
CA TRP A 78 -24.96 -17.06 -7.86
C TRP A 78 -24.82 -18.54 -7.43
N LYS A 79 -25.24 -18.91 -6.21
CA LYS A 79 -25.20 -20.31 -5.76
C LYS A 79 -26.14 -21.25 -6.53
N THR A 80 -27.16 -20.73 -7.20
CA THR A 80 -28.09 -21.52 -8.02
C THR A 80 -27.63 -21.77 -9.46
N SER A 81 -26.39 -21.37 -9.82
CA SER A 81 -25.81 -21.62 -11.14
C SER A 81 -25.05 -22.96 -11.24
N VAL A 82 -25.48 -23.98 -10.51
CA VAL A 82 -24.99 -25.38 -10.62
C VAL A 82 -26.18 -26.31 -10.72
#